data_AF-A0A0F8Z4V8-F1
#
_entry.id   AF-A0A0F8Z4V8-F1
#
_cell.length_a   1.000
_cell.length_b   1.000
_cell.length_c   1.000
_cell.angle_alpha   90.00
_cell.angle_beta   90.00
_cell.angle_gamma   90.00
#
_symmetry.space_group_name_H-M   'P 1'
#
loop_
_entity.id
_entity.type
_entity.pdbx_description
1 polymer ?
#
loop_
_entity_poly.entity_id
_entity_poly.type
_entity_poly.pdbx_seq_one_letter_code
_entity_poly.pdbx_strand_id
1 'polypeptide(L)' 'MVNYLRLMEDVNRAFRQEFGFLANPRDYPKELESIIETCTDMLEEEANDHNGPRVNEDES' A
#
# COMPACT_ATOMS: atom_id res chain seq x y z
N MET A 1 -7.41 2.82 9.68
CA MET A 1 -6.37 1.96 10.30
C MET A 1 -5.81 1.08 9.19
N VAL A 2 -4.52 1.22 8.88
CA VAL A 2 -3.87 0.50 7.75
C VAL A 2 -3.90 -1.00 8.00
N ASN A 3 -4.31 -1.78 7.00
CA ASN A 3 -4.35 -3.24 7.09
C ASN A 3 -2.95 -3.83 6.81
N TYR A 4 -2.22 -4.14 7.87
CA TYR A 4 -0.84 -4.65 7.80
C TYR A 4 -0.69 -5.97 7.02
N LEU A 5 -1.71 -6.83 7.01
CA LEU A 5 -1.68 -8.08 6.23
C LEU A 5 -1.67 -7.78 4.73
N ARG A 6 -2.58 -6.89 4.30
CA ARG A 6 -2.67 -6.46 2.91
C ARG A 6 -1.42 -5.70 2.46
N LEU A 7 -0.88 -4.85 3.33
CA LEU A 7 0.39 -4.15 3.08
C LEU A 7 1.53 -5.13 2.80
N MET A 8 1.70 -6.18 3.61
CA MET A 8 2.75 -7.18 3.39
C MET A 8 2.56 -7.96 2.08
N GLU A 9 1.33 -8.27 1.69
CA GLU A 9 1.05 -8.95 0.42
C GLU A 9 1.36 -8.06 -0.79
N ASP A 10 0.95 -6.79 -0.75
CA ASP A 10 1.19 -5.83 -1.82
C ASP A 10 2.69 -5.52 -1.97
N VAL A 11 3.41 -5.32 -0.86
CA VAL A 11 4.88 -5.14 -0.85
C VAL A 11 5.58 -6.36 -1.43
N ASN A 12 5.21 -7.58 -1.01
CA ASN A 12 5.81 -8.80 -1.56
C ASN A 12 5.51 -8.98 -3.05
N ARG A 13 4.30 -8.62 -3.51
CA ARG A 13 3.93 -8.69 -4.92
C ARG A 13 4.74 -7.69 -5.74
N ALA A 14 4.81 -6.44 -5.32
CA ALA A 14 5.54 -5.38 -5.99
C ALA A 14 7.05 -5.71 -6.07
N PHE A 15 7.64 -6.11 -4.94
CA PHE A 15 9.04 -6.52 -4.89
C PHE A 15 9.36 -7.67 -5.86
N ARG A 16 8.50 -8.70 -5.90
CA ARG A 16 8.69 -9.84 -6.81
C ARG A 16 8.49 -9.48 -8.28
N GLN A 17 7.63 -8.51 -8.58
CA GLN A 17 7.44 -8.02 -9.95
C GLN A 17 8.68 -7.27 -10.44
N GLU A 18 9.31 -6.49 -9.56
CA GLU A 18 10.46 -5.65 -9.93
C GLU A 18 11.79 -6.42 -9.93
N PHE A 19 12.05 -7.23 -8.90
CA PHE A 19 13.34 -7.92 -8.71
C PHE A 19 13.28 -9.43 -9.01
N GLY A 20 12.09 -10.00 -9.14
CA GLY A 20 11.88 -11.43 -9.40
C GLY A 20 11.68 -12.28 -8.14
N PHE A 21 11.13 -13.49 -8.33
CA PHE A 21 10.73 -14.38 -7.23
C PHE A 21 11.88 -14.93 -6.38
N LEU A 22 13.10 -14.96 -6.92
CA LEU A 22 14.30 -15.45 -6.24
C LEU A 22 15.13 -14.32 -5.62
N ALA A 23 14.75 -13.07 -5.83
CA ALA A 23 15.43 -11.94 -5.21
C ALA A 23 15.19 -11.93 -3.70
N ASN A 24 16.24 -11.63 -2.95
CA ASN A 24 16.19 -11.54 -1.51
C ASN A 24 16.05 -10.05 -1.11
N PRO A 25 14.97 -9.66 -0.41
CA PRO A 25 14.73 -8.27 -0.03
C PRO A 25 15.84 -7.63 0.80
N ARG A 26 16.66 -8.43 1.49
CA ARG A 26 17.79 -7.93 2.29
C ARG A 26 18.92 -7.34 1.44
N ASP A 27 18.99 -7.73 0.16
CA ASP A 27 19.98 -7.22 -0.79
C ASP A 27 19.55 -5.86 -1.38
N TYR A 28 18.28 -5.46 -1.21
CA TYR A 28 17.67 -4.25 -1.77
C TYR A 28 16.92 -3.44 -0.69
N PRO A 29 17.61 -3.01 0.39
CA PRO A 29 16.94 -2.39 1.53
C PRO A 29 16.28 -1.04 1.17
N LYS A 30 16.86 -0.27 0.25
CA LYS A 30 16.34 1.04 -0.15
C LYS A 30 15.11 0.92 -1.04
N GLU A 31 15.15 -0.02 -1.96
CA GLU A 31 14.06 -0.31 -2.88
C GLU A 31 12.89 -0.93 -2.12
N LEU A 32 13.18 -1.83 -1.16
CA LEU A 32 12.17 -2.37 -0.26
C LEU A 32 11.49 -1.26 0.56
N GLU A 33 12.27 -0.31 1.11
CA GLU A 33 11.73 0.85 1.84
C GLU A 33 10.81 1.68 0.95
N SER A 34 11.24 2.02 -0.27
CA SER A 34 10.42 2.77 -1.23
C SER A 34 9.13 2.05 -1.63
N ILE A 35 9.18 0.72 -1.80
CA ILE A 35 7.99 -0.10 -2.08
C ILE A 35 7.04 -0.08 -0.88
N ILE A 36 7.56 -0.21 0.35
CA ILE A 36 6.76 -0.14 1.57
C ILE A 36 6.07 1.21 1.70
N GLU A 37 6.79 2.32 1.47
CA GLU A 37 6.22 3.67 1.49
C GLU A 37 5.10 3.80 0.46
N THR A 38 5.36 3.43 -0.80
CA THR A 38 4.37 3.51 -1.89
C THR A 38 3.10 2.70 -1.57
N CYS A 39 3.25 1.47 -1.09
CA CYS A 39 2.09 0.64 -0.73
C CYS A 39 1.35 1.16 0.51
N THR A 40 2.06 1.79 1.45
CA THR A 40 1.45 2.40 2.64
C THR A 40 0.63 3.62 2.24
N ASP A 41 1.20 4.52 1.41
CA ASP A 41 0.52 5.70 0.90
C ASP A 41 -0.76 5.35 0.16
N MET A 42 -0.74 4.33 -0.71
CA MET A 42 -1.94 3.85 -1.41
C MET A 42 -3.04 3.36 -0.45
N LEU A 43 -2.67 2.65 0.62
CA LEU A 43 -3.64 2.16 1.61
C LEU A 43 -4.18 3.28 2.50
N GLU A 44 -3.34 4.28 2.80
CA GLU A 44 -3.77 5.48 3.52
C GLU A 44 -4.71 6.34 2.67
N GLU A 45 -4.42 6.48 1.37
CA GLU A 45 -5.32 7.14 0.42
C GLU A 45 -6.65 6.39 0.30
N GLU A 46 -6.64 5.07 0.11
CA GLU A 46 -7.87 4.25 0.07
C GLU A 46 -8.69 4.34 1.36
N ALA A 47 -8.01 4.35 2.52
CA ALA A 47 -8.65 4.50 3.82
C ALA A 47 -9.22 5.91 4.05
N ASN A 48 -8.57 6.94 3.50
CA ASN A 48 -9.02 8.32 3.58
C ASN A 48 -10.15 8.61 2.58
N ASP A 49 -10.14 8.02 1.38
CA ASP A 49 -11.19 8.15 0.37
C ASP A 49 -12.49 7.48 0.85
N HIS A 50 -12.39 6.30 1.49
CA HIS A 50 -13.50 5.67 2.20
C HIS A 50 -14.00 6.43 3.44
N ASN A 51 -13.27 7.46 3.89
CA ASN A 51 -13.63 8.31 5.02
C ASN A 51 -13.93 9.77 4.59
N GLY A 52 -13.94 10.04 3.28
CA GLY A 52 -14.47 11.26 2.68
C GLY A 52 -15.99 11.33 2.88
N PRO A 53 -16.57 12.53 3.02
CA PRO A 53 -17.88 12.72 3.63
C PRO A 53 -18.92 11.87 2.91
N ARG A 54 -19.78 11.19 3.69
CA ARG A 54 -21.13 10.89 3.23
C ARG A 54 -21.66 12.18 2.59
N VAL A 55 -21.76 12.18 1.27
CA VAL A 55 -22.71 13.03 0.57
C VAL A 55 -24.07 12.65 1.15
N ASN A 56 -24.48 13.33 2.22
CA ASN A 56 -25.89 13.49 2.51
C ASN A 56 -26.40 14.41 1.41
N GLU A 57 -26.72 13.80 0.26
CA GLU A 57 -27.78 14.27 -0.61
C GLU A 57 -29.08 14.22 0.22
N ASP A 58 -29.32 15.22 1.07
CA ASP A 58 -30.66 15.70 1.44
C ASP A 58 -30.50 16.88 2.42
N GLU A 59 -30.66 18.12 1.95
CA GLU A 59 -31.44 19.16 2.64
C GLU A 59 -31.81 20.21 1.57
N SER A 60 -32.94 19.94 0.90
CA SER A 60 -33.98 20.84 0.33
C SER A 60 -33.62 22.26 -0.12
#